data_AF-A0A5J4QC07-F1
#
_entry.id   AF-A0A5J4QC07-F1
#
_cell.length_a   1.000
_cell.length_b   1.000
_cell.length_c   1.000
_cell.angle_alpha   90.00
_cell.angle_beta   90.00
_cell.angle_gamma   90.00
#
_symmetry.space_group_name_H-M   'P 1'
#
loop_
_entity.id
_entity.type
_entity.pdbx_description
1 polymer ?
#
loop_
_entity_poly.entity_id
_entity_poly.type
_entity_poly.pdbx_seq_one_letter_code
_entity_poly.pdbx_strand_id
1 'polypeptide(L)'
;MEAIAKALHPDSKEKRYRNESIISISRDYLVQVLELPFDSKSRKMTDLLKVFDGLDITKYAQIVSQKLKINQDIYYYDNEHKNYYRGLQIMYQCEHFIPANEVGEENAVEEIKTIDILVVESEWQGNKISHAFAIANKQALTGLQFCPHCNSKAFDPKDKNYSR
;
A
#
# COMPACT_ATOMS: atom_id res chain seq x y z
N MET A 1 5.87 0.93 -1.44
CA MET A 1 6.03 0.61 0.00
C MET A 1 5.52 1.68 0.95
N GLU A 2 5.50 2.96 0.57
CA GLU A 2 5.06 4.04 1.47
C GLU A 2 3.63 3.88 1.99
N ALA A 3 2.68 3.47 1.14
CA ALA A 3 1.31 3.19 1.56
C ALA A 3 1.26 2.15 2.69
N ILE A 4 2.01 1.05 2.55
CA ILE A 4 2.10 0.01 3.59
C ILE A 4 2.68 0.58 4.88
N ALA A 5 3.77 1.36 4.79
CA ALA A 5 4.39 1.99 5.96
C ALA A 5 3.40 2.91 6.70
N LYS A 6 2.65 3.74 5.97
CA LYS A 6 1.61 4.61 6.54
C LYS A 6 0.47 3.83 7.19
N ALA A 7 0.06 2.72 6.59
CA ALA A 7 -1.02 1.89 7.13
C ALA A 7 -0.59 1.14 8.40
N LEU A 8 0.67 0.69 8.46
CA LEU A 8 1.21 -0.03 9.62
C LEU A 8 1.60 0.91 10.77
N HIS A 9 2.02 2.13 10.45
CA HIS A 9 2.43 3.17 11.41
C HIS A 9 1.54 4.40 11.30
N PRO A 10 0.21 4.28 11.51
CA PRO A 10 -0.69 5.41 11.43
C PRO A 10 -0.47 6.35 12.61
N ASP A 11 -0.70 7.64 12.38
CA ASP A 11 -0.74 8.62 13.45
C ASP A 11 -1.89 8.29 14.42
N SER A 12 -1.63 8.46 15.70
CA SER A 12 -2.61 8.38 16.79
C SER A 12 -2.59 9.66 17.61
N LYS A 13 -3.53 9.80 18.55
CA LYS A 13 -3.52 10.92 19.51
C LYS A 13 -2.23 10.97 20.34
N GLU A 14 -1.60 9.83 20.54
CA GLU A 14 -0.41 9.67 21.39
C GLU A 14 0.90 9.69 20.58
N LYS A 15 0.85 9.38 19.28
CA LYS A 15 2.04 9.24 18.45
C LYS A 15 1.82 9.84 17.06
N ARG A 16 2.69 10.78 16.68
CA ARG A 16 2.71 11.38 15.35
C ARG A 16 4.03 11.09 14.65
N TYR A 17 3.97 10.43 13.50
CA TYR A 17 5.14 10.14 12.69
C TYR A 17 5.49 11.32 11.78
N ARG A 18 6.78 11.65 11.72
CA ARG A 18 7.27 12.62 10.75
C ARG A 18 7.34 11.95 9.37
N ASN A 19 7.16 12.73 8.31
CA ASN A 19 7.25 12.22 6.93
C ASN A 19 8.60 11.52 6.66
N GLU A 20 9.71 12.08 7.14
CA GLU A 20 11.04 11.46 7.01
C GLU A 20 11.12 10.08 7.68
N SER A 21 10.44 9.91 8.82
CA SER A 21 10.37 8.62 9.52
C SER A 21 9.60 7.60 8.68
N ILE A 22 8.48 8.00 8.08
CA ILE A 22 7.71 7.13 7.18
C ILE A 22 8.54 6.74 5.95
N ILE A 23 9.29 7.67 5.35
CA ILE A 23 10.18 7.38 4.23
C ILE A 23 11.25 6.37 4.63
N SER A 24 11.88 6.55 5.80
CA SER A 24 12.86 5.59 6.31
C SER A 24 12.27 4.19 6.49
N ILE A 25 11.11 4.10 7.16
CA ILE A 25 10.39 2.84 7.38
C ILE A 25 10.02 2.18 6.04
N SER A 26 9.62 2.99 5.06
CA SER A 26 9.26 2.50 3.72
C SER A 26 10.45 1.85 3.01
N ARG A 27 11.66 2.39 3.20
CA ARG A 27 12.90 1.81 2.65
C ARG A 27 13.25 0.51 3.37
N ASP A 28 13.05 0.44 4.69
CA ASP A 28 13.24 -0.81 5.45
C ASP A 28 12.35 -1.93 4.92
N TYR A 29 11.07 -1.62 4.69
CA TYR A 29 10.15 -2.60 4.09
C TYR A 29 10.53 -2.95 2.66
N LEU A 30 11.04 -2.00 1.87
CA LEU A 30 11.50 -2.29 0.50
C LEU A 30 12.67 -3.29 0.52
N VAL A 31 13.64 -3.14 1.43
CA VAL A 31 14.73 -4.11 1.61
C VAL A 31 14.19 -5.49 1.96
N GLN A 32 13.24 -5.58 2.89
CA GLN A 32 12.66 -6.86 3.33
C GLN A 32 11.89 -7.56 2.20
N VAL A 33 11.06 -6.80 1.48
CA VAL A 33 10.18 -7.32 0.42
C VAL A 33 10.95 -7.73 -0.83
N LEU A 34 11.98 -6.95 -1.20
CA LEU A 34 12.83 -7.23 -2.36
C LEU A 34 14.05 -8.08 -2.03
N GLU A 35 14.24 -8.47 -0.76
CA GLU A 35 15.41 -9.23 -0.29
C GLU A 35 16.75 -8.61 -0.72
N LEU A 36 16.84 -7.28 -0.61
CA LEU A 36 18.02 -6.56 -1.09
C LEU A 36 19.25 -6.93 -0.24
N PRO A 37 20.41 -7.17 -0.87
CA PRO A 37 21.65 -7.54 -0.16
C PRO A 37 22.34 -6.32 0.48
N PHE A 38 21.60 -5.26 0.79
CA PHE A 38 22.10 -4.02 1.38
C PHE A 38 21.03 -3.34 2.23
N ASP A 39 21.46 -2.50 3.16
CA ASP A 39 20.57 -1.81 4.10
C ASP A 39 19.87 -0.59 3.47
N SER A 40 18.78 -0.16 4.12
CA SER A 40 17.92 0.94 3.70
C SER A 40 18.58 2.32 3.74
N LYS A 41 19.68 2.48 4.48
CA LYS A 41 20.44 3.73 4.64
C LYS A 41 21.66 3.78 3.72
N SER A 42 21.97 2.68 3.04
CA SER A 42 23.12 2.56 2.17
C SER A 42 23.04 3.50 0.96
N ARG A 43 24.21 3.84 0.41
CA ARG A 43 24.30 4.54 -0.88
C ARG A 43 23.64 3.72 -2.01
N LYS A 44 23.72 2.39 -1.94
CA LYS A 44 23.09 1.47 -2.90
C LYS A 44 21.57 1.63 -2.92
N MET A 45 20.92 1.86 -1.77
CA MET A 45 19.49 2.19 -1.73
C MET A 45 19.18 3.48 -2.47
N THR A 46 19.98 4.54 -2.24
CA THR A 46 19.80 5.81 -2.95
C THR A 46 19.98 5.65 -4.47
N ASP A 47 20.94 4.84 -4.90
CA ASP A 47 21.17 4.59 -6.32
C ASP A 47 20.05 3.73 -6.95
N LEU A 48 19.53 2.73 -6.22
CA LEU A 48 18.35 1.97 -6.63
C LEU A 48 17.14 2.89 -6.83
N LEU A 49 16.85 3.76 -5.87
CA LEU A 49 15.67 4.64 -5.91
C LEU A 49 15.67 5.64 -7.08
N LYS A 50 16.83 5.94 -7.69
CA LYS A 50 16.90 6.80 -8.88
C LYS A 50 16.36 6.13 -10.15
N VAL A 51 16.42 4.80 -10.21
CA VAL A 51 16.01 3.98 -11.35
C VAL A 51 14.83 3.07 -11.00
N PHE A 52 14.19 3.33 -9.85
CA PHE A 52 13.13 2.47 -9.33
C PHE A 52 11.79 2.83 -9.97
N ASP A 53 11.31 1.96 -10.85
CA ASP A 53 10.06 2.17 -11.60
C ASP A 53 8.79 1.75 -10.84
N GLY A 54 8.95 1.23 -9.61
CA GLY A 54 7.84 0.81 -8.76
C GLY A 54 7.76 -0.70 -8.58
N LEU A 55 6.59 -1.17 -8.14
CA LEU A 55 6.31 -2.57 -7.83
C LEU A 55 5.06 -3.01 -8.60
N ASP A 56 5.11 -4.21 -9.19
CA ASP A 56 3.93 -4.91 -9.65
C ASP A 56 2.98 -5.19 -8.47
N ILE A 57 1.81 -4.56 -8.49
CA ILE A 57 0.94 -4.58 -7.33
C ILE A 57 0.45 -5.99 -6.97
N THR A 58 0.13 -6.82 -7.96
CA THR A 58 -0.42 -8.16 -7.75
C THR A 58 0.65 -9.08 -7.18
N LYS A 59 1.83 -9.09 -7.81
CA LYS A 59 2.96 -9.91 -7.38
C LYS A 59 3.44 -9.51 -5.99
N TYR A 60 3.64 -8.22 -5.76
CA TYR A 60 4.22 -7.76 -4.50
C TYR A 60 3.21 -7.71 -3.36
N ALA A 61 1.92 -7.56 -3.62
CA ALA A 61 0.93 -7.66 -2.55
C ALA A 61 0.94 -9.06 -1.91
N GLN A 62 1.12 -10.13 -2.68
CA GLN A 62 1.30 -11.48 -2.12
C GLN A 62 2.54 -11.58 -1.23
N ILE A 63 3.69 -11.15 -1.75
CA ILE A 63 4.98 -11.18 -1.02
C ILE A 63 4.90 -10.36 0.27
N VAL A 64 4.32 -9.16 0.19
CA VAL A 64 4.13 -8.25 1.33
C VAL A 64 3.22 -8.88 2.38
N SER A 65 2.12 -9.50 1.98
CA SER A 65 1.18 -10.16 2.90
C SER A 65 1.87 -11.25 3.71
N GLN A 66 2.69 -12.08 3.05
CA GLN A 66 3.42 -13.16 3.71
C GLN A 66 4.56 -12.65 4.60
N LYS A 67 5.42 -11.76 4.08
CA LYS A 67 6.58 -11.27 4.84
C LYS A 67 6.20 -10.40 6.03
N LEU A 68 5.16 -9.57 5.89
CA LEU A 68 4.73 -8.65 6.95
C LEU A 68 3.61 -9.20 7.82
N LYS A 69 3.10 -10.42 7.53
CA LYS A 69 2.00 -11.07 8.25
C LYS A 69 0.75 -10.20 8.35
N ILE A 70 0.29 -9.68 7.20
CA ILE A 70 -0.87 -8.79 7.11
C ILE A 70 -1.84 -9.20 6.01
N ASN A 71 -3.10 -8.85 6.19
CA ASN A 71 -4.09 -8.90 5.12
C ASN A 71 -4.14 -7.56 4.39
N GLN A 72 -4.43 -7.58 3.10
CA GLN A 72 -4.53 -6.41 2.24
C GLN A 72 -5.83 -6.45 1.44
N ASP A 73 -6.66 -5.43 1.62
CA ASP A 73 -7.77 -5.13 0.72
C ASP A 73 -7.34 -4.01 -0.24
N ILE A 74 -7.32 -4.30 -1.54
CA ILE A 74 -6.90 -3.36 -2.58
C ILE A 74 -8.13 -2.86 -3.34
N TYR A 75 -8.32 -1.55 -3.29
CA TYR A 75 -9.39 -0.83 -3.94
C TYR A 75 -8.86 -0.13 -5.18
N TYR A 76 -9.69 -0.12 -6.21
CA TYR A 76 -9.45 0.63 -7.44
C TYR A 76 -10.57 1.65 -7.60
N TYR A 77 -10.27 2.72 -8.31
CA TYR A 77 -11.26 3.70 -8.69
C TYR A 77 -11.71 3.45 -10.12
N ASP A 78 -13.02 3.32 -10.31
CA ASP A 78 -13.64 3.24 -11.62
C ASP A 78 -13.92 4.65 -12.16
N ASN A 79 -13.22 5.03 -13.22
CA ASN A 79 -13.38 6.33 -13.87
C ASN A 79 -14.74 6.48 -14.56
N GLU A 80 -15.36 5.41 -15.05
CA GLU A 80 -16.62 5.42 -15.77
C GLU A 80 -17.78 5.60 -14.79
N HIS A 81 -17.81 4.78 -13.74
CA HIS A 81 -18.90 4.76 -12.77
C HIS A 81 -18.70 5.72 -11.58
N LYS A 82 -17.54 6.40 -11.52
CA LYS A 82 -17.16 7.35 -10.47
C LYS A 82 -17.26 6.76 -9.06
N ASN A 83 -16.92 5.49 -8.92
CA ASN A 83 -17.01 4.76 -7.65
C ASN A 83 -15.71 4.01 -7.35
N TYR A 84 -15.58 3.57 -6.10
CA TYR A 84 -14.50 2.69 -5.68
C TYR A 84 -15.04 1.28 -5.55
N TYR A 85 -14.25 0.31 -5.97
CA TYR A 85 -14.56 -1.10 -5.79
C TYR A 85 -13.34 -1.85 -5.26
N ARG A 86 -13.57 -2.90 -4.50
CA ARG A 86 -12.50 -3.80 -4.05
C ARG A 86 -12.15 -4.72 -5.23
N GLY A 87 -10.94 -4.56 -5.78
CA GLY A 87 -10.49 -5.37 -6.91
C GLY A 87 -9.71 -6.60 -6.47
N LEU A 88 -8.93 -6.52 -5.40
CA LEU A 88 -8.13 -7.64 -4.91
C LEU A 88 -8.18 -7.72 -3.38
N GLN A 89 -8.23 -8.95 -2.86
CA GLN A 89 -8.07 -9.24 -1.45
C GLN A 89 -6.99 -10.30 -1.31
N ILE A 90 -5.97 -10.01 -0.49
CA ILE A 90 -4.87 -10.93 -0.20
C ILE A 90 -4.80 -11.13 1.30
N MET A 91 -4.90 -12.39 1.71
CA MET A 91 -4.78 -12.78 3.10
C MET A 91 -3.42 -13.38 3.38
N TYR A 92 -2.88 -13.09 4.55
CA TYR A 92 -1.75 -13.82 5.09
C TYR A 92 -2.17 -15.29 5.26
N GLN A 93 -1.34 -16.21 4.75
CA GLN A 93 -1.61 -17.64 4.88
C GLN A 93 -0.67 -18.17 5.95
N CYS A 94 -1.23 -18.50 7.12
CA CYS A 94 -0.43 -19.08 8.19
C CYS A 94 -0.15 -20.55 7.86
N GLU A 95 1.12 -20.91 7.65
CA GLU A 95 1.51 -22.32 7.39
C GLU A 95 1.47 -23.22 8.64
N HIS A 96 1.11 -22.68 9.82
CA HIS A 96 1.00 -23.46 11.06
C HIS A 96 -0.46 -23.78 11.40
N PHE A 97 -0.94 -24.94 10.95
CA PHE A 97 -1.97 -25.68 11.68
C PHE A 97 -1.26 -26.51 12.76
N ILE A 98 -1.23 -26.02 13.99
CA ILE A 98 -0.98 -26.92 15.14
C ILE A 98 -2.35 -27.50 15.49
N PRO A 99 -2.61 -28.81 15.29
CA PRO A 99 -3.84 -29.42 15.75
C PRO A 99 -3.96 -29.20 17.27
N ALA A 100 -5.17 -28.86 17.72
CA ALA A 100 -5.50 -28.32 19.05
C ALA A 100 -5.18 -29.22 20.26
N ASN A 101 -4.38 -30.27 20.11
CA ASN A 101 -4.21 -31.33 21.10
C ASN A 101 -2.81 -31.37 21.74
N GLU A 102 -1.87 -30.49 21.38
CA GLU A 102 -0.55 -30.47 22.03
C GLU A 102 -0.15 -29.05 22.46
N VAL A 103 -0.15 -28.87 23.78
CA VAL A 103 0.55 -27.85 24.58
C VAL A 103 -0.13 -26.48 24.77
N GLY A 104 -0.56 -26.24 26.01
CA GLY A 104 -0.32 -25.00 26.77
C GLY A 104 -1.07 -23.73 26.35
N GLU A 105 -1.85 -23.17 27.27
CA GLU A 105 -2.64 -21.94 27.15
C GLU A 105 -1.80 -20.65 26.93
N GLU A 106 -1.06 -20.49 25.82
CA GLU A 106 -0.38 -19.21 25.51
C GLU A 106 -0.27 -18.91 24.01
N ASN A 107 -1.15 -19.42 23.16
CA ASN A 107 -1.25 -18.91 21.78
C ASN A 107 -2.33 -17.83 21.72
N ALA A 108 -1.95 -16.61 22.12
CA ALA A 108 -2.72 -15.44 21.73
C ALA A 108 -2.85 -15.48 20.20
N VAL A 109 -4.07 -15.65 19.70
CA VAL A 109 -4.37 -15.50 18.28
C VAL A 109 -3.99 -14.06 17.94
N GLU A 110 -2.79 -13.86 17.40
CA GLU A 110 -2.36 -12.53 16.96
C GLU A 110 -3.39 -12.06 15.92
N GLU A 111 -4.11 -11.00 16.25
CA GLU A 111 -5.10 -10.44 15.34
C GLU A 111 -4.36 -9.93 14.10
N ILE A 112 -4.52 -10.67 12.99
CA ILE A 112 -3.87 -10.33 11.73
C ILE A 112 -4.44 -9.00 11.23
N LYS A 113 -3.60 -7.97 11.25
CA LYS A 113 -3.98 -6.64 10.80
C LYS A 113 -4.39 -6.67 9.32
N THR A 114 -5.57 -6.16 9.03
CA THR A 114 -6.01 -5.88 7.66
C THR A 114 -5.75 -4.42 7.35
N ILE A 115 -5.09 -4.15 6.23
CA ILE A 115 -4.87 -2.79 5.74
C ILE A 115 -5.61 -2.60 4.42
N ASP A 116 -6.19 -1.41 4.27
CA ASP A 116 -6.89 -1.01 3.07
C ASP A 116 -5.97 -0.11 2.23
N ILE A 117 -5.79 -0.47 0.96
CA ILE A 117 -4.95 0.25 0.00
C ILE A 117 -5.81 0.71 -1.16
N LEU A 118 -5.79 2.01 -1.45
CA LEU A 118 -6.38 2.57 -2.66
C LEU A 118 -5.32 2.72 -3.75
N VAL A 119 -5.63 2.22 -4.94
CA VAL A 119 -4.82 2.37 -6.15
C VAL A 119 -5.51 3.32 -7.09
N VAL A 120 -4.78 4.33 -7.53
CA VAL A 120 -5.26 5.34 -8.47
C VAL A 120 -4.31 5.39 -9.65
N GLU A 121 -4.86 5.19 -10.84
CA GLU A 121 -4.12 5.38 -12.09
C GLU A 121 -4.06 6.87 -12.43
N SER A 122 -2.91 7.31 -12.93
CA SER A 122 -2.71 8.65 -13.48
C SER A 122 -1.77 8.57 -14.69
N GLU A 123 -1.65 9.66 -15.45
CA GLU A 123 -0.71 9.75 -16.56
C GLU A 123 0.37 10.77 -16.23
N TRP A 124 1.64 10.35 -16.40
CA TRP A 124 2.79 11.22 -16.27
C TRP A 124 3.65 11.12 -17.53
N GLN A 125 3.83 12.24 -18.23
CA GLN A 125 4.60 12.31 -19.49
C GLN A 125 4.17 11.26 -20.54
N GLY A 126 2.87 10.95 -20.61
CA GLY A 126 2.32 9.96 -21.55
C GLY A 126 2.42 8.51 -21.10
N ASN A 127 2.99 8.24 -19.92
CA ASN A 127 3.02 6.91 -19.32
C ASN A 127 1.92 6.78 -18.26
N LYS A 128 1.20 5.66 -18.29
CA LYS A 128 0.29 5.29 -17.20
C LYS A 128 1.10 4.92 -15.97
N ILE A 129 0.85 5.59 -14.87
CA ILE A 129 1.45 5.32 -13.57
C ILE A 129 0.34 5.01 -12.56
N SER A 130 0.65 4.18 -11.57
CA SER A 130 -0.28 3.85 -10.49
C SER A 130 0.28 4.38 -9.17
N HIS A 131 -0.56 5.07 -8.41
CA HIS A 131 -0.26 5.50 -7.05
C HIS A 131 -1.04 4.65 -6.07
N ALA A 132 -0.38 4.21 -4.99
CA ALA A 132 -1.01 3.47 -3.91
C ALA A 132 -1.07 4.33 -2.63
N PHE A 133 -2.19 4.25 -1.91
CA PHE A 133 -2.47 5.03 -0.71
C PHE A 133 -2.99 4.13 0.41
N ALA A 134 -2.50 4.35 1.63
CA ALA A 134 -3.19 3.84 2.82
C ALA A 134 -4.49 4.61 3.01
N ILE A 135 -5.59 3.89 3.23
CA ILE A 135 -6.89 4.47 3.50
C ILE A 135 -7.41 3.93 4.83
N ALA A 136 -7.88 4.82 5.70
CA ALA A 136 -8.44 4.45 7.00
C ALA A 136 -9.97 4.59 7.05
N ASN A 137 -10.54 5.38 6.13
CA ASN A 137 -11.98 5.59 6.03
C ASN A 137 -12.43 5.40 4.59
N LYS A 138 -13.07 4.24 4.31
CA LYS A 138 -13.62 3.89 2.99
C LYS A 138 -14.73 4.85 2.54
N GLN A 139 -15.51 5.38 3.49
CA GLN A 139 -16.60 6.32 3.20
C GLN A 139 -16.07 7.71 2.80
N ALA A 140 -14.88 8.10 3.26
CA ALA A 140 -14.26 9.36 2.84
C ALA A 140 -13.74 9.32 1.40
N LEU A 141 -13.69 8.13 0.78
CA LEU A 141 -13.28 7.99 -0.61
C LEU A 141 -14.38 8.45 -1.56
N THR A 142 -15.64 8.21 -1.23
CA THR A 142 -16.78 8.68 -2.04
C THR A 142 -16.80 10.21 -2.06
N GLY A 143 -16.24 10.82 -3.10
CA GLY A 143 -16.17 12.27 -3.29
C GLY A 143 -14.79 12.85 -3.62
N LEU A 144 -13.70 12.06 -3.56
CA LEU A 144 -12.37 12.53 -3.97
C LEU A 144 -12.31 12.72 -5.50
N GLN A 145 -12.09 13.97 -5.95
CA GLN A 145 -12.00 14.36 -7.38
C GLN A 145 -10.55 14.49 -7.88
N PHE A 146 -9.55 14.12 -7.08
CA PHE A 146 -8.15 14.25 -7.45
C PHE A 146 -7.28 13.19 -6.78
N CYS A 147 -6.14 12.88 -7.40
CA CYS A 147 -5.10 12.10 -6.74
C CYS A 147 -4.51 12.93 -5.59
N PRO A 148 -4.50 12.43 -4.34
CA PRO A 148 -4.03 13.21 -3.20
C PRO A 148 -2.50 13.43 -3.17
N HIS A 149 -1.74 12.79 -4.08
CA HIS A 149 -0.28 12.91 -4.11
C HIS A 149 0.24 13.94 -5.11
N CYS A 150 -0.11 13.78 -6.39
CA CYS A 150 0.39 14.65 -7.45
C CYS A 150 -0.53 15.85 -7.70
N ASN A 151 -1.69 15.93 -7.02
CA ASN A 151 -2.76 16.89 -7.32
C ASN A 151 -3.14 16.92 -8.80
N SER A 152 -2.70 15.92 -9.59
CA SER A 152 -3.21 15.73 -10.93
C SER A 152 -4.70 15.56 -10.74
N LYS A 153 -5.48 16.37 -11.47
CA LYS A 153 -6.91 16.17 -11.58
C LYS A 153 -7.08 14.82 -12.25
N ALA A 154 -7.10 13.76 -11.45
CA ALA A 154 -7.49 12.44 -11.91
C ALA A 154 -8.92 12.56 -12.48
N PHE A 155 -9.69 13.57 -12.05
CA PHE A 155 -11.10 13.78 -12.38
C PHE A 155 -11.44 15.28 -12.62
N ASP A 156 -11.00 15.89 -13.73
CA ASP A 156 -11.69 17.10 -14.23
C ASP A 156 -12.74 16.69 -15.28
N PRO A 157 -14.06 16.75 -14.97
CA PRO A 157 -15.09 16.54 -15.99
C PRO A 157 -15.06 17.62 -17.11
N LYS A 158 -14.22 18.65 -17.00
CA LYS A 158 -13.94 19.66 -18.04
C LYS A 158 -12.62 19.42 -18.77
N ASP A 159 -11.88 18.35 -18.47
CA ASP A 159 -10.71 17.98 -19.26
C ASP A 159 -11.15 17.61 -20.68
N LYS A 160 -10.44 18.12 -21.68
CA LYS A 160 -10.75 17.88 -23.10
C LYS A 160 -10.53 16.42 -23.49
N ASN A 161 -9.70 15.69 -22.73
CA ASN A 161 -9.52 14.25 -22.90
C ASN A 161 -10.68 13.42 -22.32
N TYR A 162 -11.60 14.06 -21.60
CA TYR A 162 -12.77 13.44 -20.95
C TYR A 162 -14.12 14.02 -21.42
N SER A 163 -14.14 14.98 -22.35
CA SER A 163 -15.39 15.42 -22.95
C SER A 163 -15.87 14.39 -23.97
N ARG A 164 -17.05 13.82 -23.74
CA ARG A 164 -17.81 13.04 -24.73
C ARG A 164 -18.00 13.80 -26.04
#